data_AF-A0A2T2YD82-F1
#
_entry.id   AF-A0A2T2YD82-F1
#
_cell.length_a   1.000
_cell.length_b   1.000
_cell.length_c   1.000
_cell.angle_alpha   90.00
_cell.angle_beta   90.00
_cell.angle_gamma   90.00
#
_symmetry.space_group_name_H-M   'P 1'
#
loop_
_entity.id
_entity.type
_entity.pdbx_description
1 polymer ?
#
loop_
_entity_poly.entity_id
_entity_poly.type
_entity_poly.pdbx_seq_one_letter_code
_entity_poly.pdbx_strand_id
1 'polypeptide(L)'
;MIDQPPLFHTGPIGVHLSQEKLFQLLAGQVTPDERQQLEAHLQQCSLCTDALEGFTRADTSVSQATLLELNHLIKKRTARRKTRTLLTDIKAWGVATAIVFLILISAAIVWNAVHTANTPPVPSDSKAGASNSDLSAQPVQGYSHLQSYLKQHAQLPAGASRKGRVILSFTVNPDSSLSNFKIIQSVEKATDQAAIDLVKKGPAWQPASQQKQKIAQVVNLSVVFK
;
A
#
# COMPACT_ATOMS: atom_id res chain seq x y z
N MET A 1 8.62 -7.74 1.42
CA MET A 1 8.60 -8.26 2.81
C MET A 1 10.07 -8.33 3.20
N ILE A 2 10.67 -7.24 3.69
CA ILE A 2 10.63 -6.81 5.12
C ILE A 2 11.06 -8.00 5.98
N ASP A 3 12.09 -7.99 6.80
CA ASP A 3 13.05 -7.00 7.28
C ASP A 3 14.09 -7.87 8.02
N GLN A 4 15.39 -7.56 7.92
CA GLN A 4 16.22 -7.48 9.13
C GLN A 4 17.60 -6.87 8.82
N PRO A 5 18.02 -5.85 9.57
CA PRO A 5 19.36 -5.28 9.48
C PRO A 5 20.37 -6.22 10.17
N PRO A 6 21.63 -6.32 9.68
CA PRO A 6 22.54 -7.35 10.15
C PRO A 6 23.15 -7.00 11.51
N LEU A 7 23.13 -8.01 12.40
CA LEU A 7 23.76 -8.03 13.70
C LEU A 7 25.23 -8.49 13.61
N PHE A 8 26.08 -7.70 14.26
CA PHE A 8 27.35 -7.96 14.96
C PHE A 8 28.28 -9.18 14.69
N HIS A 9 29.59 -8.85 14.75
CA HIS A 9 30.79 -9.58 15.24
C HIS A 9 31.63 -10.46 14.29
N THR A 10 32.97 -10.16 14.20
CA THR A 10 34.13 -11.08 14.44
C THR A 10 35.53 -10.42 14.19
N GLY A 11 36.47 -10.46 15.17
CA GLY A 11 37.96 -10.51 14.99
C GLY A 11 38.78 -9.21 15.11
N PRO A 12 39.96 -9.17 15.79
CA PRO A 12 40.38 -8.00 16.58
C PRO A 12 41.18 -6.98 15.76
N ILE A 13 40.48 -6.07 15.07
CA ILE A 13 41.12 -4.98 14.31
C ILE A 13 40.39 -3.66 14.62
N GLY A 14 41.02 -2.85 15.49
CA GLY A 14 41.06 -1.39 15.34
C GLY A 14 39.81 -0.58 15.69
N VAL A 15 39.35 -0.61 16.95
CA VAL A 15 38.55 0.51 17.50
C VAL A 15 39.49 1.71 17.64
N HIS A 16 39.42 2.67 16.71
CA HIS A 16 40.12 3.95 16.81
C HIS A 16 39.29 4.94 17.61
N LEU A 17 39.96 5.89 18.25
CA LEU A 17 39.28 6.92 19.02
C LEU A 17 38.48 7.85 18.09
N SER A 18 37.22 8.13 18.44
CA SER A 18 36.40 9.11 17.73
C SER A 18 36.98 10.52 17.84
N GLN A 19 36.86 11.33 16.78
CA GLN A 19 37.33 12.72 16.74
C GLN A 19 36.87 13.56 17.94
N GLU A 20 35.62 13.38 18.37
CA GLU A 20 35.05 14.10 19.51
C GLU A 20 35.80 13.82 20.83
N LYS A 21 36.18 12.56 21.09
CA LYS A 21 36.92 12.18 22.30
C LYS A 21 38.36 12.70 22.30
N LEU A 22 39.01 12.80 21.14
CA LEU A 22 40.32 13.46 20.99
C LEU A 22 40.22 14.95 21.35
N PHE A 23 39.16 15.62 20.92
CA PHE A 23 38.91 17.03 21.28
C PHE A 23 38.65 17.22 22.76
N GLN A 24 37.86 16.35 23.39
CA GLN A 24 37.60 16.42 24.83
C GLN A 24 38.88 16.25 25.65
N LEU A 25 39.79 15.37 25.21
CA LEU A 25 41.13 15.20 25.81
C LEU A 25 41.94 16.51 25.71
N LEU A 26 41.98 17.15 24.54
CA LEU A 26 42.71 18.40 24.29
C LEU A 26 42.11 19.59 25.07
N ALA A 27 40.78 19.62 25.19
CA ALA A 27 40.05 20.64 25.93
C ALA A 27 40.10 20.44 27.46
N GLY A 28 40.71 19.35 27.95
CA GLY A 28 40.78 19.03 29.38
C GLY A 28 39.45 18.61 30.00
N GLN A 29 38.46 18.23 29.20
CA GLN A 29 37.09 17.91 29.63
C GLN A 29 36.89 16.42 29.99
N VAL A 30 37.97 15.66 30.18
CA VAL A 30 37.93 14.22 30.54
C VAL A 30 38.27 14.00 32.02
N THR A 31 37.61 13.03 32.64
CA THR A 31 37.89 12.63 34.03
C THR A 31 39.29 12.00 34.15
N PRO A 32 39.90 11.96 35.36
CA PRO A 32 41.24 11.40 35.54
C PRO A 32 41.35 9.94 35.08
N ASP A 33 40.35 9.11 35.38
CA ASP A 33 40.34 7.69 35.03
C ASP A 33 40.20 7.47 33.51
N GLU A 34 39.38 8.29 32.84
CA GLU A 34 39.21 8.24 31.39
C GLU A 34 40.47 8.72 30.66
N ARG A 35 41.15 9.74 31.18
CA ARG A 35 42.40 10.24 30.61
C ARG A 35 43.45 9.14 30.53
N GLN A 36 43.60 8.36 31.60
CA GLN A 36 44.57 7.26 31.65
C GLN A 36 44.27 6.18 30.60
N GLN A 37 42.99 5.87 30.35
CA GLN A 37 42.58 4.91 29.31
C GLN A 37 42.84 5.43 27.90
N LEU A 38 42.60 6.72 27.66
CA LEU A 38 42.82 7.36 26.37
C LEU A 38 44.33 7.47 26.05
N GLU A 39 45.14 7.83 27.04
CA GLU A 39 46.61 7.85 26.92
C GLU A 39 47.18 6.45 26.65
N ALA A 40 46.71 5.43 27.37
CA ALA A 40 47.10 4.05 27.13
C ALA A 40 46.76 3.59 25.70
N HIS A 41 45.61 4.01 25.16
CA HIS A 41 45.22 3.73 23.78
C HIS A 41 46.10 4.45 22.76
N LEU A 42 46.42 5.73 22.98
CA LEU A 42 47.29 6.51 22.09
C LEU A 42 48.68 5.88 21.98
N GLN A 43 49.25 5.42 23.09
CA GLN A 43 50.55 4.72 23.09
C GLN A 43 50.57 3.46 22.23
N GLN A 44 49.41 2.83 22.04
CA GLN A 44 49.26 1.57 21.31
C GLN A 44 48.77 1.77 19.87
N CYS A 45 48.38 2.98 19.49
CA CYS A 45 47.78 3.27 18.19
C CYS A 45 48.52 4.39 17.46
N SER A 46 49.30 4.03 16.43
CA SER A 46 50.02 4.99 15.59
C SER A 46 49.07 5.98 14.90
N LEU A 47 47.94 5.48 14.38
CA LEU A 47 46.96 6.32 13.68
C LEU A 47 46.35 7.40 14.58
N CYS A 48 45.99 7.05 15.81
CA CYS A 48 45.41 8.02 16.74
C CYS A 48 46.46 9.04 17.21
N THR A 49 47.72 8.62 17.33
CA THR A 49 48.84 9.52 17.64
C THR A 49 49.09 10.52 16.51
N ASP A 50 49.15 10.05 15.26
CA ASP A 50 49.32 10.91 14.08
C ASP A 50 48.14 11.90 13.93
N ALA A 51 46.92 11.42 14.16
CA ALA A 51 45.72 12.26 14.13
C ALA A 51 45.75 13.33 15.22
N LEU A 52 46.12 12.98 16.46
CA LEU A 52 46.26 13.92 17.57
C LEU A 52 47.33 14.99 17.27
N GLU A 53 48.46 14.58 16.71
CA GLU A 53 49.53 15.49 16.30
C GLU A 53 49.03 16.49 15.23
N GLY A 54 48.26 16.00 14.25
CA GLY A 54 47.58 16.85 13.27
C GLY A 54 46.63 17.88 13.89
N PHE A 55 45.84 17.49 14.90
CA PHE A 55 44.93 18.40 15.61
C PHE A 55 45.65 19.44 16.47
N THR A 56 46.77 19.10 17.11
CA THR A 56 47.58 20.08 17.86
C THR A 56 48.24 21.12 16.95
N ARG A 57 48.53 20.76 15.70
CA ARG A 57 49.08 21.67 14.67
C ARG A 57 48.00 22.45 13.93
N ALA A 58 46.77 21.95 13.90
CA ALA A 58 45.63 22.64 13.31
C ALA A 58 45.13 23.71 14.29
N ASP A 59 45.49 24.96 14.03
CA ASP A 59 45.08 26.13 14.79
C ASP A 59 43.54 26.19 14.91
N THR A 60 43.01 25.79 16.07
CA THR A 60 41.57 25.56 16.29
C THR A 60 40.76 26.86 16.22
N SER A 61 41.44 27.99 16.29
CA SER A 61 40.91 29.34 16.14
C SER A 61 40.43 29.63 14.71
N VAL A 62 41.09 29.06 13.69
CA VAL A 62 40.73 29.26 12.29
C VAL A 62 39.49 28.44 11.94
N SER A 63 39.33 27.23 12.51
CA SER A 63 38.25 26.29 12.18
C SER A 63 36.86 26.77 12.61
N GLN A 64 36.73 27.39 13.78
CA GLN A 64 35.43 27.89 14.25
C GLN A 64 34.98 29.12 13.45
N ALA A 65 35.90 30.03 13.11
CA ALA A 65 35.61 31.17 12.26
C ALA A 65 35.25 30.74 10.82
N THR A 66 35.98 29.78 10.24
CA THR A 66 35.68 29.26 8.89
C THR A 66 34.37 28.48 8.84
N LEU A 67 33.99 27.73 9.89
CA LEU A 67 32.70 27.03 9.91
C LEU A 67 31.50 27.99 9.97
N LEU A 68 31.64 29.10 10.72
CA LEU A 68 30.61 30.15 10.75
C LEU A 68 30.49 30.84 9.38
N GLU A 69 31.62 31.14 8.75
CA GLU A 69 31.65 31.75 7.42
C GLU A 69 31.05 30.81 6.35
N LEU A 70 31.41 29.53 6.36
CA LEU A 70 30.89 28.53 5.44
C LEU A 70 29.36 28.37 5.56
N ASN A 71 28.85 28.23 6.79
CA ASN A 71 27.40 28.16 7.00
C ASN A 71 26.68 29.44 6.54
N HIS A 72 27.29 30.60 6.77
CA HIS A 72 26.75 31.87 6.30
C HIS A 72 26.73 31.96 4.77
N LEU A 73 27.78 31.48 4.09
CA LEU A 73 27.84 31.42 2.62
C LEU A 73 26.85 30.42 2.02
N ILE A 74 26.68 29.26 2.65
CA ILE A 74 25.68 28.26 2.25
C ILE A 74 24.29 28.86 2.35
N LYS A 75 23.93 29.47 3.51
CA LYS A 75 22.64 30.14 3.70
C LYS A 75 22.40 31.24 2.65
N LYS A 76 23.42 32.03 2.33
CA LYS A 76 23.34 33.11 1.32
C LYS A 76 23.10 32.56 -0.10
N ARG A 77 23.68 31.41 -0.45
CA ARG A 77 23.44 30.74 -1.75
C ARG A 77 22.07 30.06 -1.81
N THR A 78 21.60 29.46 -0.71
CA THR A 78 20.31 28.76 -0.69
C THR A 78 19.11 29.69 -0.63
N ALA A 79 19.24 30.88 -0.01
CA ALA A 79 18.11 31.82 0.16
C ALA A 79 17.72 32.57 -1.13
N ARG A 80 18.65 32.74 -2.09
CA ARG A 80 18.42 33.60 -3.26
C ARG A 80 17.70 32.94 -4.45
N ARG A 81 17.45 31.63 -4.42
CA ARG A 81 16.92 30.88 -5.58
C ARG A 81 15.41 30.62 -5.57
N LYS A 82 14.69 30.84 -4.47
CA LYS A 82 13.33 30.26 -4.30
C LYS A 82 12.15 31.22 -4.49
N THR A 83 12.36 32.53 -4.62
CA THR A 83 11.24 33.50 -4.50
C THR A 83 10.82 34.23 -5.78
N ARG A 84 11.55 34.13 -6.89
CA ARG A 84 11.17 34.78 -8.16
C ARG A 84 10.57 33.86 -9.23
N THR A 85 10.70 32.54 -9.10
CA THR A 85 10.20 31.58 -10.10
C THR A 85 8.78 31.09 -9.83
N LEU A 86 8.33 31.07 -8.57
CA LEU A 86 7.03 30.49 -8.23
C LEU A 86 5.81 31.24 -8.80
N LEU A 87 5.86 32.56 -8.98
CA LEU A 87 4.72 33.32 -9.50
C LEU A 87 4.61 33.29 -11.03
N THR A 88 5.71 33.15 -11.76
CA THR A 88 5.73 33.03 -13.22
C THR A 88 5.47 31.59 -13.68
N ASP A 89 5.87 30.60 -12.88
CA ASP A 89 5.69 29.18 -13.21
C ASP A 89 4.22 28.73 -13.06
N ILE A 90 3.39 29.38 -12.22
CA ILE A 90 1.96 29.03 -12.08
C ILE A 90 1.18 29.25 -13.40
N LYS A 91 1.48 30.32 -14.15
CA LYS A 91 0.82 30.59 -15.44
C LYS A 91 1.32 29.65 -16.55
N ALA A 92 2.60 29.29 -16.55
CA ALA A 92 3.17 28.37 -17.53
C ALA A 92 2.81 26.89 -17.25
N TRP A 93 2.76 26.48 -15.98
CA TRP A 93 2.35 25.14 -15.57
C TRP A 93 0.86 24.88 -15.78
N GLY A 94 -0.01 25.91 -15.79
CA GLY A 94 -1.42 25.75 -16.13
C GLY A 94 -1.62 25.16 -17.55
N VAL A 95 -0.82 25.59 -18.52
CA VAL A 95 -0.92 25.08 -19.91
C VAL A 95 -0.30 23.69 -20.02
N ALA A 96 0.86 23.47 -19.40
CA ALA A 96 1.52 22.15 -19.43
C ALA A 96 0.68 21.08 -18.72
N THR A 97 0.04 21.41 -17.59
CA THR A 97 -0.87 20.49 -16.89
C THR A 97 -2.12 20.22 -17.71
N ALA A 98 -2.71 21.22 -18.38
CA ALA A 98 -3.86 20.99 -19.26
C ALA A 98 -3.52 20.02 -20.41
N ILE A 99 -2.34 20.16 -21.05
CA ILE A 99 -1.89 19.23 -22.10
C ILE A 99 -1.66 17.83 -21.53
N VAL A 100 -1.01 17.70 -20.38
CA VAL A 100 -0.80 16.40 -19.73
C VAL A 100 -2.13 15.76 -19.34
N PHE A 101 -3.10 16.52 -18.82
CA PHE A 101 -4.45 16.01 -18.54
C PHE A 101 -5.17 15.59 -19.82
N LEU A 102 -5.06 16.34 -20.92
CA LEU A 102 -5.65 15.95 -22.20
C LEU A 102 -5.00 14.68 -22.77
N ILE A 103 -3.69 14.50 -22.60
CA ILE A 103 -2.97 13.28 -22.97
C ILE A 103 -3.36 12.11 -22.06
N LEU A 104 -3.53 12.33 -20.76
CA LEU A 104 -3.96 11.30 -19.83
C LEU A 104 -5.42 10.91 -20.03
N ILE A 105 -6.30 11.86 -20.35
CA ILE A 105 -7.71 11.61 -20.66
C ILE A 105 -7.82 10.91 -22.02
N SER A 106 -7.06 11.32 -23.04
CA SER A 106 -7.05 10.62 -24.33
C SER A 106 -6.46 9.22 -24.20
N ALA A 107 -5.38 9.05 -23.44
CA ALA A 107 -4.83 7.74 -23.10
C ALA A 107 -5.83 6.90 -22.30
N ALA A 108 -6.58 7.48 -21.36
CA ALA A 108 -7.63 6.79 -20.62
C ALA A 108 -8.82 6.41 -21.52
N ILE A 109 -9.17 7.22 -22.52
CA ILE A 109 -10.19 6.90 -23.53
C ILE A 109 -9.70 5.77 -24.43
N VAL A 110 -8.46 5.84 -24.92
CA VAL A 110 -7.85 4.76 -25.73
C VAL A 110 -7.68 3.50 -24.90
N TRP A 111 -7.27 3.61 -23.64
CA TRP A 111 -7.17 2.50 -22.69
C TRP A 111 -8.55 1.91 -22.41
N ASN A 112 -9.58 2.71 -22.15
CA ASN A 112 -10.95 2.22 -22.00
C ASN A 112 -11.44 1.55 -23.29
N ALA A 113 -11.19 2.13 -24.47
CA ALA A 113 -11.56 1.55 -25.76
C ALA A 113 -10.82 0.22 -26.05
N VAL A 114 -9.52 0.16 -25.78
CA VAL A 114 -8.68 -1.04 -25.92
C VAL A 114 -9.04 -2.10 -24.89
N HIS A 115 -9.35 -1.72 -23.65
CA HIS A 115 -9.82 -2.67 -22.64
C HIS A 115 -11.27 -3.11 -22.86
N THR A 116 -12.11 -2.32 -23.53
CA THR A 116 -13.41 -2.78 -24.05
C THR A 116 -13.25 -3.66 -25.29
N ALA A 117 -12.16 -3.53 -26.06
CA ALA A 117 -11.86 -4.38 -27.22
C ALA A 117 -11.15 -5.69 -26.82
N ASN A 118 -10.43 -5.70 -25.70
CA ASN A 118 -9.64 -6.82 -25.20
C ASN A 118 -10.29 -7.57 -24.03
N THR A 119 -11.50 -7.21 -23.60
CA THR A 119 -12.35 -8.24 -22.99
C THR A 119 -12.53 -9.32 -24.05
N PRO A 120 -12.12 -10.58 -23.81
CA PRO A 120 -12.59 -11.67 -24.65
C PRO A 120 -14.11 -11.51 -24.72
N PRO A 121 -14.74 -11.64 -25.90
CA PRO A 121 -16.17 -11.46 -26.00
C PRO A 121 -16.81 -12.33 -24.93
N VAL A 122 -17.35 -11.70 -23.88
CA VAL A 122 -18.48 -12.29 -23.20
C VAL A 122 -19.46 -12.52 -24.34
N PRO A 123 -19.94 -13.75 -24.59
CA PRO A 123 -20.97 -13.99 -25.57
C PRO A 123 -22.18 -13.15 -25.16
N SER A 124 -22.25 -11.93 -25.66
CA SER A 124 -23.46 -11.14 -25.70
C SER A 124 -24.24 -11.68 -26.88
N ASP A 125 -24.74 -12.90 -26.73
CA ASP A 125 -25.83 -13.42 -27.54
C ASP A 125 -27.11 -12.68 -27.13
N SER A 126 -27.17 -11.40 -27.50
CA SER A 126 -28.41 -10.76 -27.90
C SER A 126 -28.51 -10.84 -29.43
N LYS A 127 -28.39 -12.07 -29.93
CA LYS A 127 -29.14 -12.54 -31.08
C LYS A 127 -29.69 -13.91 -30.71
N ALA A 128 -31.02 -13.99 -30.71
CA ALA A 128 -31.74 -15.25 -30.83
C ALA A 128 -31.03 -16.15 -31.86
N GLY A 129 -30.47 -17.28 -31.40
CA GLY A 129 -29.69 -18.16 -32.26
C GLY A 129 -28.77 -19.19 -31.61
N ALA A 130 -28.74 -19.39 -30.29
CA ALA A 130 -28.09 -20.57 -29.70
C ALA A 130 -29.09 -21.72 -29.58
N SER A 131 -29.35 -22.37 -30.71
CA SER A 131 -29.82 -23.75 -30.70
C SER A 131 -28.71 -24.60 -30.08
N ASN A 132 -28.80 -24.87 -28.76
CA ASN A 132 -28.42 -26.08 -28.02
C ASN A 132 -27.96 -25.80 -26.55
N SER A 133 -28.93 -25.77 -25.62
CA SER A 133 -28.85 -26.32 -24.24
C SER A 133 -27.98 -25.73 -23.11
N ASP A 134 -27.28 -24.62 -23.30
CA ASP A 134 -26.45 -24.03 -22.23
C ASP A 134 -27.22 -22.92 -21.46
N LEU A 135 -27.36 -23.08 -20.14
CA LEU A 135 -28.06 -22.17 -19.23
C LEU A 135 -27.17 -21.83 -18.04
N SER A 136 -27.14 -20.59 -17.58
CA SER A 136 -26.46 -20.21 -16.34
C SER A 136 -27.32 -20.47 -15.10
N ALA A 137 -26.69 -20.65 -13.95
CA ALA A 137 -27.40 -20.77 -12.69
C ALA A 137 -28.18 -19.49 -12.35
N GLN A 138 -29.45 -19.64 -11.98
CA GLN A 138 -30.35 -18.52 -11.73
C GLN A 138 -31.43 -18.89 -10.70
N PRO A 139 -31.98 -17.94 -9.94
CA PRO A 139 -33.11 -18.22 -9.06
C PRO A 139 -34.33 -18.69 -9.86
N VAL A 140 -35.05 -19.70 -9.36
CA VAL A 140 -36.23 -20.29 -10.02
C VAL A 140 -37.29 -19.25 -10.37
N GLN A 141 -37.43 -18.23 -9.53
CA GLN A 141 -38.41 -17.15 -9.71
C GLN A 141 -37.83 -15.87 -10.33
N GLY A 142 -36.60 -15.94 -10.84
CA GLY A 142 -35.91 -14.80 -11.44
C GLY A 142 -35.29 -13.83 -10.44
N TYR A 143 -34.37 -13.00 -10.94
CA TYR A 143 -33.57 -12.09 -10.12
C TYR A 143 -34.40 -10.96 -9.48
N SER A 144 -35.50 -10.55 -10.11
CA SER A 144 -36.40 -9.51 -9.58
C SER A 144 -37.07 -9.94 -8.27
N HIS A 145 -37.54 -11.20 -8.20
CA HIS A 145 -38.14 -11.75 -6.99
C HIS A 145 -37.09 -11.92 -5.89
N LEU A 146 -35.91 -12.47 -6.23
CA LEU A 146 -34.79 -12.56 -5.30
C LEU A 146 -34.45 -11.18 -4.72
N GLN A 147 -34.32 -10.15 -5.55
CA GLN A 147 -33.97 -8.80 -5.09
C GLN A 147 -35.04 -8.21 -4.16
N SER A 148 -36.32 -8.48 -4.43
CA SER A 148 -37.42 -8.03 -3.58
C SER A 148 -37.42 -8.74 -2.23
N TYR A 149 -37.22 -10.07 -2.23
CA TYR A 149 -37.02 -10.87 -1.02
C TYR A 149 -35.83 -10.37 -0.19
N LEU A 150 -34.68 -10.15 -0.82
CA LEU A 150 -33.50 -9.60 -0.14
C LEU A 150 -33.82 -8.23 0.49
N LYS A 151 -34.49 -7.33 -0.23
CA LYS A 151 -34.86 -6.01 0.31
C LYS A 151 -35.83 -6.08 1.49
N GLN A 152 -36.76 -7.03 1.49
CA GLN A 152 -37.77 -7.18 2.52
C GLN A 152 -37.20 -7.83 3.79
N HIS A 153 -36.28 -8.77 3.63
CA HIS A 153 -35.75 -9.59 4.74
C HIS A 153 -34.35 -9.17 5.22
N ALA A 154 -33.57 -8.43 4.43
CA ALA A 154 -32.21 -7.99 4.82
C ALA A 154 -32.27 -6.80 5.79
N GLN A 155 -32.63 -7.10 7.02
CA GLN A 155 -32.61 -6.17 8.14
C GLN A 155 -31.33 -6.34 8.95
N LEU A 156 -30.85 -5.25 9.54
CA LEU A 156 -29.66 -5.27 10.39
C LEU A 156 -29.87 -6.22 11.59
N PRO A 157 -29.04 -7.26 11.77
CA PRO A 157 -29.22 -8.23 12.84
C PRO A 157 -28.87 -7.65 14.22
N ALA A 158 -29.45 -8.22 15.29
CA ALA A 158 -29.13 -7.85 16.66
C ALA A 158 -27.63 -8.10 16.93
N GLY A 159 -26.90 -7.02 17.23
CA GLY A 159 -25.44 -7.05 17.42
C GLY A 159 -24.61 -6.49 16.25
N ALA A 160 -25.23 -6.14 15.13
CA ALA A 160 -24.57 -5.36 14.08
C ALA A 160 -24.85 -3.86 14.27
N SER A 161 -23.81 -3.04 14.15
CA SER A 161 -23.92 -1.57 14.28
C SER A 161 -23.77 -0.85 12.93
N ARG A 162 -23.16 -1.52 11.94
CA ARG A 162 -22.84 -0.91 10.64
C ARG A 162 -23.74 -1.43 9.53
N LYS A 163 -24.44 -0.50 8.88
CA LYS A 163 -25.12 -0.73 7.60
C LYS A 163 -24.08 -0.89 6.50
N GLY A 164 -24.39 -1.70 5.50
CA GLY A 164 -23.46 -1.91 4.40
C GLY A 164 -23.89 -3.00 3.44
N ARG A 165 -23.01 -3.23 2.47
CA ARG A 165 -23.17 -4.26 1.45
C ARG A 165 -22.24 -5.42 1.77
N VAL A 166 -22.83 -6.60 1.96
CA VAL A 166 -22.10 -7.86 2.08
C VAL A 166 -22.12 -8.55 0.73
N ILE A 167 -20.95 -8.94 0.23
CA ILE A 167 -20.83 -9.74 -1.00
C ILE A 167 -20.39 -11.14 -0.61
N LEU A 168 -21.19 -12.13 -0.99
CA LEU A 168 -20.92 -13.53 -0.73
C LEU A 168 -20.91 -14.34 -2.02
N SER A 169 -20.08 -15.38 -2.05
CA SER A 169 -19.95 -16.36 -3.12
C SER A 169 -20.51 -17.70 -2.64
N PHE A 170 -21.21 -18.42 -3.50
CA PHE A 170 -21.67 -19.78 -3.21
C PHE A 170 -21.77 -20.59 -4.50
N THR A 171 -21.73 -21.92 -4.37
CA THR A 171 -21.90 -22.84 -5.49
C THR A 171 -23.35 -23.31 -5.56
N VAL A 172 -23.97 -23.18 -6.73
CA VAL A 172 -25.23 -23.85 -7.07
C VAL A 172 -24.88 -25.20 -7.68
N ASN A 173 -25.22 -26.28 -6.99
CA ASN A 173 -24.95 -27.64 -7.43
C ASN A 173 -26.01 -28.15 -8.41
N PRO A 174 -25.72 -29.22 -9.20
CA PRO A 174 -26.66 -29.82 -10.13
C PRO A 174 -28.00 -30.29 -9.52
N ASP A 175 -28.02 -30.57 -8.22
CA ASP A 175 -29.20 -30.95 -7.45
C ASP A 175 -30.01 -29.76 -6.92
N SER A 176 -29.71 -28.53 -7.37
CA SER A 176 -30.27 -27.27 -6.88
C SER A 176 -29.89 -26.91 -5.44
N SER A 177 -28.99 -27.67 -4.80
CA SER A 177 -28.48 -27.33 -3.46
C SER A 177 -27.43 -26.22 -3.54
N LEU A 178 -27.30 -25.46 -2.46
CA LEU A 178 -26.30 -24.41 -2.32
C LEU A 178 -25.19 -24.86 -1.38
N SER A 179 -23.94 -24.76 -1.81
CA SER A 179 -22.75 -25.11 -1.01
C SER A 179 -21.65 -24.06 -1.14
N ASN A 180 -20.52 -24.26 -0.45
CA ASN A 180 -19.32 -23.43 -0.56
C ASN A 180 -19.55 -21.92 -0.33
N PHE A 181 -20.37 -21.57 0.65
CA PHE A 181 -20.59 -20.17 1.03
C PHE A 181 -19.29 -19.52 1.53
N LYS A 182 -18.87 -18.44 0.89
CA LYS A 182 -17.69 -17.64 1.22
C LYS A 182 -18.04 -16.16 1.23
N ILE A 183 -17.57 -15.42 2.23
CA ILE A 183 -17.71 -13.95 2.26
C ILE A 183 -16.54 -13.35 1.48
N ILE A 184 -16.85 -12.65 0.39
CA ILE A 184 -15.86 -11.90 -0.41
C ILE A 184 -15.66 -10.51 0.20
N GLN A 185 -16.75 -9.85 0.57
CA GLN A 185 -16.73 -8.53 1.17
C GLN A 185 -17.55 -8.55 2.46
N SER A 186 -16.86 -8.40 3.58
CA SER A 186 -17.43 -8.35 4.91
C SER A 186 -17.74 -6.91 5.32
N VAL A 187 -18.83 -6.74 6.06
CA VAL A 187 -19.10 -5.49 6.81
C VAL A 187 -18.82 -5.73 8.29
N GLU A 188 -19.45 -6.76 8.85
CA GLU A 188 -19.35 -7.14 10.26
C GLU A 188 -19.77 -8.60 10.39
N LYS A 189 -19.16 -9.33 11.33
CA LYS A 189 -19.37 -10.78 11.48
C LYS A 189 -20.85 -11.17 11.67
N ALA A 190 -21.62 -10.35 12.40
CA ALA A 190 -23.05 -10.57 12.60
C ALA A 190 -23.84 -10.43 11.28
N THR A 191 -23.52 -9.40 10.49
CA THR A 191 -24.16 -9.14 9.18
C THR A 191 -23.78 -10.20 8.14
N ASP A 192 -22.54 -10.67 8.17
CA ASP A 192 -22.06 -11.73 7.27
C ASP A 192 -22.81 -13.04 7.48
N GLN A 193 -22.99 -13.45 8.75
CA GLN A 193 -23.75 -14.64 9.09
C GLN A 193 -25.22 -14.50 8.67
N ALA A 194 -25.82 -13.34 8.94
CA ALA A 194 -27.19 -13.05 8.51
C ALA A 194 -27.34 -13.11 6.99
N ALA A 195 -26.34 -12.66 6.22
CA ALA A 195 -26.35 -12.73 4.77
C ALA A 195 -26.35 -14.19 4.27
N ILE A 196 -25.50 -15.03 4.85
CA ILE A 196 -25.46 -16.47 4.52
C ILE A 196 -26.81 -17.13 4.83
N ASP A 197 -27.37 -16.87 6.02
CA ASP A 197 -28.63 -17.45 6.45
C ASP A 197 -29.80 -17.02 5.56
N LEU A 198 -29.79 -15.77 5.11
CA LEU A 198 -30.83 -15.19 4.28
C LEU A 198 -30.82 -15.79 2.86
N VAL A 199 -29.64 -16.08 2.31
CA VAL A 199 -29.51 -16.81 1.03
C VAL A 199 -29.93 -18.26 1.17
N LYS A 200 -29.57 -18.94 2.27
CA LYS A 200 -29.99 -20.32 2.54
C LYS A 200 -31.51 -20.46 2.69
N LYS A 201 -32.18 -19.46 3.28
CA LYS A 201 -33.64 -19.41 3.43
C LYS A 201 -34.36 -18.81 2.22
N GLY A 202 -33.60 -18.34 1.23
CA GLY A 202 -34.10 -17.62 0.07
C GLY A 202 -34.79 -18.50 -0.98
N PRO A 203 -35.11 -17.94 -2.16
CA PRO A 203 -35.75 -18.68 -3.24
C PRO A 203 -34.83 -19.77 -3.78
N ALA A 204 -35.44 -20.86 -4.26
CA ALA A 204 -34.73 -21.99 -4.87
C ALA A 204 -33.92 -21.55 -6.10
N TRP A 205 -32.85 -22.27 -6.40
CA TRP A 205 -31.96 -22.01 -7.52
C TRP A 205 -32.06 -23.11 -8.59
N GLN A 206 -32.05 -22.68 -9.85
CA GLN A 206 -31.85 -23.53 -11.01
C GLN A 206 -30.33 -23.65 -11.25
N PRO A 207 -29.81 -24.88 -11.40
CA PRO A 207 -28.41 -25.08 -11.72
C PRO A 207 -28.11 -24.63 -13.14
N ALA A 208 -26.83 -24.39 -13.38
CA ALA A 208 -26.36 -24.20 -14.73
C ALA A 208 -26.48 -25.51 -15.53
N SER A 209 -26.75 -25.40 -16.82
CA SER A 209 -26.75 -26.50 -17.77
C SER A 209 -25.68 -26.21 -18.81
N GLN A 210 -24.86 -27.20 -19.14
CA GLN A 210 -23.95 -27.17 -20.28
C GLN A 210 -24.14 -28.49 -21.03
N GLN A 211 -24.43 -28.42 -22.33
CA GLN A 211 -24.71 -29.57 -23.20
C GLN A 211 -25.80 -30.51 -22.63
N LYS A 212 -26.89 -29.93 -22.09
CA LYS A 212 -27.99 -30.63 -21.39
C LYS A 212 -27.59 -31.32 -20.07
N GLN A 213 -26.35 -31.17 -19.61
CA GLN A 213 -25.89 -31.68 -18.32
C GLN A 213 -25.90 -30.57 -17.29
N LYS A 214 -26.49 -30.84 -16.12
CA LYS A 214 -26.47 -29.90 -15.00
C LYS A 214 -25.07 -29.85 -14.40
N ILE A 215 -24.49 -28.66 -14.31
CA ILE A 215 -23.14 -28.43 -13.79
C ILE A 215 -23.19 -27.52 -12.56
N ALA A 216 -22.19 -27.68 -11.68
CA ALA A 216 -22.01 -26.80 -10.55
C ALA A 216 -21.47 -25.44 -11.02
N GLN A 217 -22.10 -24.34 -10.60
CA GLN A 217 -21.66 -22.99 -10.93
C GLN A 217 -21.51 -22.14 -9.68
N VAL A 218 -20.41 -21.37 -9.60
CA VAL A 218 -20.19 -20.38 -8.55
C VAL A 218 -20.93 -19.09 -8.90
N VAL A 219 -21.71 -18.57 -7.96
CA VAL A 219 -22.50 -17.35 -8.07
C VAL A 219 -22.07 -16.38 -6.99
N ASN A 220 -21.92 -15.10 -7.36
CA ASN A 220 -21.64 -14.02 -6.42
C ASN A 220 -22.90 -13.17 -6.25
N LEU A 221 -23.34 -13.00 -5.00
CA LEU A 221 -24.54 -12.27 -4.65
C LEU A 221 -24.21 -11.14 -3.68
N SER A 222 -24.82 -9.99 -3.94
CA SER A 222 -24.70 -8.78 -3.13
C SER A 222 -25.98 -8.59 -2.31
N VAL A 223 -25.83 -8.55 -0.99
CA VAL A 223 -26.93 -8.30 -0.04
C VAL A 223 -26.67 -6.96 0.65
N VAL A 224 -27.64 -6.06 0.57
CA VAL A 224 -27.55 -4.71 1.15
C VAL A 224 -28.40 -4.68 2.41
N PHE A 225 -27.75 -4.45 3.56
CA PHE A 225 -28.42 -4.30 4.85
C PHE A 225 -28.69 -2.84 5.14
N LYS A 226 -29.95 -2.53 5.46
CA LYS A 226 -30.45 -1.19 5.74
C LYS A 226 -30.66 -0.92 7.22
#